data_AF-A0A3M2ATD4-F1
#
_entry.id   AF-A0A3M2ATD4-F1
#
_cell.length_a   1.000
_cell.length_b   1.000
_cell.length_c   1.000
_cell.angle_alpha   90.00
_cell.angle_beta   90.00
_cell.angle_gamma   90.00
#
_symmetry.space_group_name_H-M   'P 1'
#
loop_
_entity.id
_entity.type
_entity.pdbx_description
1 polymer ?
#
loop_
_entity_poly.entity_id
_entity_poly.type
_entity_poly.pdbx_seq_one_letter_code
_entity_poly.pdbx_strand_id
1 'polypeptide(L)'
;MNESVIPSKRLAAGLWAGLFLLALGVRLLGVAWGLPNTEHYYSYHPDEWLILLASYFTINPYAGEFLPGFYNYGTLPMYLWSVWLHWLSAVGVIGGLPENPTPLQIAELRAQLYLWARVLVGLMGAGTAVVVGRALAMVGGLPAGIVAGLAIALAPALVVHSAFMTVDVPTTFFVALAFYQAVALATSPRPMRTLLWGAFWAGCAAGSKYNAGLVLIAPVVSLWLSGVFSLKTRIGASVAAIGVAGLTFALSCPGVWADSERFWSHFWYEVRHVGQGHGEIFTDTGVGWLYHIHPNLSTGFGAIGLLASLVGWAVFGRRYRALWGVLAASLAYYLLIGVAEVRFLRYTFPLFPALAMGVGLLWASRSADSRLSRLSGTWSGMLFKLLALAVLLWQLLSATSLALCMRRPDARDQAAAWARRELPKGTRIGFPTVPWFYTPPLFPETGELRWQDRLRAAQSATRYRLIPLAPPEWNAEALSVTLPEYLIISEFEERDVQRLGRADYQAFMQIVNTRYALERTFTNEPPLLGRKPSLPHDLLYICPQVKVYRLRAP
;
A
#
# COMPACT_ATOMS: atom_id res chain seq x y z
N MET A 1 -4.67 46.78 3.28
CA MET A 1 -4.08 46.18 4.49
C MET A 1 -5.02 45.09 4.97
N ASN A 2 -4.69 43.82 4.76
CA ASN A 2 -5.40 42.70 5.39
C ASN A 2 -4.42 42.10 6.39
N GLU A 3 -4.65 42.37 7.67
CA GLU A 3 -3.97 41.67 8.75
C GLU A 3 -4.27 40.18 8.59
N SER A 4 -3.25 39.40 8.26
CA SER A 4 -3.32 37.95 8.34
C SER A 4 -3.47 37.61 9.82
N VAL A 5 -4.71 37.42 10.27
CA VAL A 5 -5.03 36.93 11.62
C VAL A 5 -4.25 35.64 11.82
N ILE A 6 -3.18 35.71 12.62
CA ILE A 6 -2.40 34.53 12.97
C ILE A 6 -3.33 33.66 13.82
N PRO A 7 -3.70 32.45 13.37
CA PRO A 7 -4.61 31.61 14.12
C PRO A 7 -4.02 31.33 15.50
N SER A 8 -4.85 31.42 16.55
CA SER A 8 -4.40 31.15 17.90
C SER A 8 -3.78 29.74 17.98
N LYS A 9 -2.79 29.54 18.86
CA LYS A 9 -2.14 28.23 19.03
C LYS A 9 -3.15 27.10 19.29
N ARG A 10 -4.26 27.43 19.99
CA ARG A 10 -5.38 26.51 20.24
C ARG A 10 -6.12 26.12 18.96
N LEU A 11 -6.42 27.08 18.09
CA LEU A 11 -7.08 26.82 16.80
C LEU A 11 -6.21 25.94 15.89
N ALA A 12 -4.90 26.23 15.80
CA ALA A 12 -3.98 25.41 15.02
C ALA A 12 -3.88 23.96 15.55
N ALA A 13 -3.84 23.78 16.87
CA ALA A 13 -3.85 22.44 17.48
C ALA A 13 -5.15 21.67 17.16
N GLY A 14 -6.31 22.35 17.25
CA GLY A 14 -7.60 21.78 16.90
C GLY A 14 -7.68 21.34 15.43
N LEU A 15 -7.11 22.11 14.51
CA LEU A 15 -7.06 21.77 13.08
C LEU A 15 -6.21 20.53 12.79
N TRP A 16 -5.05 20.39 13.45
CA TRP A 16 -4.22 19.19 13.29
C TRP A 16 -4.88 17.94 13.88
N ALA A 17 -5.55 18.07 15.03
CA ALA A 17 -6.34 16.99 15.62
C ALA A 17 -7.52 16.60 14.71
N GLY A 18 -8.25 17.59 14.18
CA GLY A 18 -9.32 17.36 13.22
C GLY A 18 -8.84 16.66 11.95
N LEU A 19 -7.68 17.07 11.41
CA LEU A 19 -7.06 16.40 10.26
C LEU A 19 -6.69 14.94 10.58
N PHE A 20 -6.10 14.68 11.74
CA PHE A 20 -5.77 13.32 12.17
C PHE A 20 -7.02 12.44 12.26
N LEU A 21 -8.06 12.92 12.94
CA LEU A 21 -9.31 12.17 13.13
C LEU A 21 -10.02 11.91 11.80
N LEU A 22 -10.06 12.90 10.91
CA LEU A 22 -10.58 12.72 9.54
C LEU A 22 -9.79 11.64 8.79
N ALA A 23 -8.46 11.76 8.78
CA ALA A 23 -7.58 10.84 8.07
C ALA A 23 -7.68 9.41 8.60
N LEU A 24 -7.83 9.26 9.93
CA LEU A 24 -8.05 7.97 10.58
C LEU A 24 -9.42 7.41 10.24
N GLY A 25 -10.49 8.21 10.36
CA GLY A 25 -11.86 7.79 10.07
C GLY A 25 -12.02 7.23 8.66
N VAL A 26 -11.45 7.90 7.66
CA VAL A 26 -11.48 7.43 6.26
C VAL A 26 -10.73 6.10 6.09
N ARG A 27 -9.60 5.89 6.78
CA ARG A 27 -8.81 4.66 6.71
C ARG A 27 -9.48 3.48 7.40
N LEU A 28 -10.26 3.74 8.46
CA LEU A 28 -10.99 2.70 9.18
C LEU A 28 -12.26 2.22 8.45
N LEU A 29 -12.68 2.88 7.35
CA LEU A 29 -13.85 2.46 6.57
C LEU A 29 -13.69 1.04 5.99
N GLY A 30 -12.50 0.62 5.57
CA GLY A 30 -12.26 -0.71 4.99
C GLY A 30 -11.59 -1.71 5.93
N VAL A 31 -11.36 -1.37 7.19
CA VAL A 31 -10.41 -2.10 8.06
C VAL A 31 -10.75 -3.58 8.27
N ALA A 32 -12.04 -3.93 8.21
CA ALA A 32 -12.54 -5.30 8.41
C ALA A 32 -12.65 -6.12 7.10
N TRP A 33 -12.28 -5.54 5.96
CA TRP A 33 -12.45 -6.19 4.67
C TRP A 33 -11.63 -7.47 4.56
N GLY A 34 -12.26 -8.55 4.08
CA GLY A 34 -11.60 -9.83 3.83
C GLY A 34 -10.96 -10.45 5.06
N LEU A 35 -11.38 -10.09 6.28
CA LEU A 35 -10.91 -10.75 7.49
C LEU A 35 -11.35 -12.22 7.52
N PRO A 36 -10.52 -13.13 8.04
CA PRO A 36 -10.91 -14.52 8.27
C PRO A 36 -12.26 -14.64 8.98
N ASN A 37 -13.05 -15.63 8.59
CA ASN A 37 -14.36 -15.94 9.14
C ASN A 37 -14.72 -17.41 8.89
N THR A 38 -16.00 -17.77 9.07
CA THR A 38 -16.50 -19.15 8.88
C THR A 38 -16.37 -19.67 7.46
N GLU A 39 -16.30 -18.79 6.47
CA GLU A 39 -16.21 -19.14 5.05
C GLU A 39 -14.75 -19.31 4.59
N HIS A 40 -13.83 -18.50 5.12
CA HIS A 40 -12.41 -18.53 4.79
C HIS A 40 -11.52 -18.24 5.99
N TYR A 41 -10.49 -19.05 6.22
CA TYR A 41 -9.63 -18.97 7.42
C TYR A 41 -8.43 -18.03 7.27
N TYR A 42 -8.32 -17.34 6.14
CA TYR A 42 -7.19 -16.49 5.77
C TYR A 42 -7.70 -15.17 5.20
N SER A 43 -6.84 -14.14 5.23
CA SER A 43 -7.18 -12.85 4.64
C SER A 43 -7.22 -12.94 3.11
N TYR A 44 -8.06 -12.11 2.49
CA TYR A 44 -8.05 -11.91 1.04
C TYR A 44 -6.86 -11.14 0.50
N HIS A 45 -6.02 -10.57 1.37
CA HIS A 45 -4.74 -9.99 0.97
C HIS A 45 -3.61 -11.03 1.12
N PRO A 46 -2.87 -11.37 0.03
CA PRO A 46 -1.91 -12.47 0.05
C PRO A 46 -0.72 -12.28 1.01
N ASP A 47 -0.23 -11.04 1.12
CA ASP A 47 0.99 -10.77 1.90
C ASP A 47 0.75 -10.78 3.42
N GLU A 48 -0.50 -10.60 3.87
CA GLU A 48 -0.79 -10.40 5.30
C GLU A 48 -0.45 -11.63 6.13
N TRP A 49 -0.64 -12.84 5.60
CA TRP A 49 -0.38 -14.06 6.36
C TRP A 49 1.10 -14.26 6.68
N LEU A 50 1.99 -14.02 5.72
CA LEU A 50 3.45 -14.07 5.97
C LEU A 50 3.89 -13.00 6.98
N ILE A 51 3.34 -11.80 6.88
CA ILE A 51 3.66 -10.70 7.79
C ILE A 51 3.14 -10.98 9.21
N LEU A 52 1.93 -11.52 9.34
CA LEU A 52 1.38 -11.91 10.64
C LEU A 52 2.17 -13.07 11.28
N LEU A 53 2.55 -14.07 10.48
CA LEU A 53 3.39 -15.18 10.93
C LEU A 53 4.71 -14.66 11.54
N ALA A 54 5.43 -13.81 10.80
CA ALA A 54 6.68 -13.24 11.27
C ALA A 54 6.50 -12.31 12.48
N SER A 55 5.47 -11.45 12.48
CA SER A 55 5.32 -10.40 13.50
C SER A 55 4.68 -10.86 14.80
N TYR A 56 3.79 -11.85 14.80
CA TYR A 56 3.08 -12.30 16.01
C TYR A 56 3.44 -13.72 16.42
N PHE A 57 3.58 -14.64 15.47
CA PHE A 57 3.81 -16.06 15.76
C PHE A 57 5.30 -16.45 15.81
N THR A 58 6.21 -15.53 15.47
CA THR A 58 7.66 -15.76 15.49
C THR A 58 8.41 -14.74 16.34
N ILE A 59 8.03 -13.46 16.28
CA ILE A 59 8.61 -12.41 17.12
C ILE A 59 7.73 -12.16 18.33
N ASN A 60 8.32 -12.22 19.52
CA ASN A 60 7.76 -11.72 20.77
C ASN A 60 8.83 -11.00 21.61
N PRO A 61 8.92 -9.66 21.52
CA PRO A 61 9.88 -8.86 22.28
C PRO A 61 9.73 -8.99 23.80
N TYR A 62 8.52 -9.32 24.29
CA TYR A 62 8.28 -9.54 25.72
C TYR A 62 8.85 -10.88 26.22
N ALA A 63 9.05 -11.85 25.31
CA ALA A 63 9.68 -13.14 25.59
C ALA A 63 11.17 -13.19 25.20
N GLY A 64 11.74 -12.09 24.68
CA GLY A 64 13.13 -12.05 24.20
C GLY A 64 13.33 -12.62 22.80
N GLU A 65 12.26 -12.85 22.05
CA GLU A 65 12.28 -13.39 20.69
C GLU A 65 12.27 -12.24 19.66
N PHE A 66 13.43 -11.95 19.06
CA PHE A 66 13.60 -10.77 18.20
C PHE A 66 13.82 -11.08 16.72
N LEU A 67 14.09 -12.32 16.32
CA LEU A 67 14.45 -12.63 14.93
C LEU A 67 13.22 -13.13 14.14
N PRO A 68 12.79 -12.45 13.06
CA PRO A 68 11.59 -12.83 12.31
C PRO A 68 11.75 -14.09 11.47
N GLY A 69 12.99 -14.48 11.13
CA GLY A 69 13.25 -15.52 10.11
C GLY A 69 12.74 -15.18 8.70
N PHE A 70 12.21 -13.98 8.50
CA PHE A 70 11.65 -13.48 7.25
C PHE A 70 12.18 -12.06 7.01
N TYR A 71 12.95 -11.88 5.94
CA TYR A 71 13.71 -10.65 5.65
C TYR A 71 13.48 -10.15 4.23
N ASN A 72 12.33 -10.47 3.64
CA ASN A 72 11.93 -9.89 2.36
C ASN A 72 11.54 -8.41 2.53
N TYR A 73 11.21 -8.03 3.77
CA TYR A 73 11.01 -6.66 4.22
C TYR A 73 11.89 -6.39 5.44
N GLY A 74 12.12 -5.11 5.74
CA GLY A 74 12.77 -4.74 6.98
C GLY A 74 11.92 -5.09 8.21
N THR A 75 12.57 -5.35 9.34
CA THR A 75 11.90 -5.90 10.53
C THR A 75 11.14 -4.86 11.36
N LEU A 76 11.36 -3.55 11.16
CA LEU A 76 10.78 -2.52 12.02
C LEU A 76 9.24 -2.58 12.10
N PRO A 77 8.47 -2.66 10.99
CA PRO A 77 7.02 -2.80 11.07
C PRO A 77 6.60 -4.07 11.82
N MET A 78 7.33 -5.17 11.66
CA MET A 78 7.07 -6.43 12.37
C MET A 78 7.23 -6.25 13.88
N TYR A 79 8.23 -5.50 14.35
CA TYR A 79 8.36 -5.16 15.76
C TYR A 79 7.23 -4.27 16.27
N LEU A 80 6.83 -3.27 15.49
CA LEU A 80 5.72 -2.39 15.89
C LEU A 80 4.43 -3.19 16.04
N TRP A 81 4.12 -4.08 15.09
CA TRP A 81 2.99 -4.99 15.21
C TRP A 81 3.16 -5.97 16.35
N SER A 82 4.33 -6.58 16.53
CA SER A 82 4.56 -7.54 17.61
C SER A 82 4.31 -6.93 18.99
N VAL A 83 4.93 -5.78 19.27
CA VAL A 83 4.74 -5.04 20.54
C VAL A 83 3.26 -4.69 20.73
N TRP A 84 2.63 -4.15 19.69
CA TRP A 84 1.22 -3.74 19.72
C TRP A 84 0.27 -4.91 19.98
N LEU A 85 0.40 -6.00 19.23
CA LEU A 85 -0.50 -7.14 19.29
C LEU A 85 -0.31 -7.95 20.58
N HIS A 86 0.95 -8.20 21.01
CA HIS A 86 1.20 -8.89 22.27
C HIS A 86 0.74 -8.06 23.47
N TRP A 87 0.90 -6.74 23.44
CA TRP A 87 0.35 -5.87 24.47
C TRP A 87 -1.18 -5.96 24.53
N LEU A 88 -1.87 -5.90 23.39
CA LEU A 88 -3.33 -6.04 23.31
C LEU A 88 -3.82 -7.43 23.77
N SER A 89 -3.09 -8.49 23.45
CA SER A 89 -3.37 -9.84 23.98
C SER A 89 -3.19 -9.88 25.50
N ALA A 90 -2.12 -9.26 26.03
CA ALA A 90 -1.84 -9.25 27.48
C ALA A 90 -2.88 -8.47 28.29
N VAL A 91 -3.46 -7.40 27.74
CA VAL A 91 -4.53 -6.63 28.40
C VAL A 91 -5.94 -7.17 28.10
N GLY A 92 -6.06 -8.30 27.40
CA GLY A 92 -7.32 -9.00 27.14
C GLY A 92 -8.18 -8.41 26.02
N VAL A 93 -7.63 -7.52 25.18
CA VAL A 93 -8.34 -6.97 24.01
C VAL A 93 -8.38 -7.98 22.87
N ILE A 94 -7.31 -8.77 22.70
CA ILE A 94 -7.26 -9.89 21.76
C ILE A 94 -7.42 -11.18 22.56
N GLY A 95 -8.42 -11.99 22.21
CA GLY A 95 -8.73 -13.24 22.91
C GLY A 95 -7.63 -14.29 22.78
N GLY A 96 -7.41 -15.06 23.84
CA GLY A 96 -6.56 -16.25 23.80
C GLY A 96 -7.25 -17.44 23.15
N LEU A 97 -6.45 -18.44 22.74
CA LEU A 97 -6.97 -19.73 22.28
C LEU A 97 -7.15 -20.69 23.46
N PRO A 98 -8.16 -21.58 23.42
CA PRO A 98 -8.22 -22.72 24.33
C PRO A 98 -7.09 -23.72 24.03
N GLU A 99 -6.87 -24.70 24.91
CA GLU A 99 -5.79 -25.71 24.75
C GLU A 99 -5.86 -26.48 23.42
N ASN A 100 -7.07 -26.82 22.96
CA ASN A 100 -7.32 -27.54 21.71
C ASN A 100 -8.23 -26.72 20.79
N PRO A 101 -7.69 -25.69 20.12
CA PRO A 101 -8.49 -24.79 19.31
C PRO A 101 -8.92 -25.47 18.00
N THR A 102 -10.17 -25.26 17.64
CA THR A 102 -10.68 -25.62 16.31
C THR A 102 -10.06 -24.74 15.22
N PRO A 103 -10.03 -25.18 13.95
CA PRO A 103 -9.58 -24.33 12.84
C PRO A 103 -10.31 -22.98 12.76
N LEU A 104 -11.61 -22.96 13.09
CA LEU A 104 -12.40 -21.74 13.13
C LEU A 104 -11.94 -20.78 14.25
N GLN A 105 -11.67 -21.27 15.46
CA GLN A 105 -11.15 -20.44 16.55
C GLN A 105 -9.79 -19.84 16.22
N ILE A 106 -8.94 -20.60 15.51
CA ILE A 106 -7.66 -20.08 14.99
C ILE A 106 -7.93 -18.97 13.96
N ALA A 107 -8.88 -19.15 13.06
CA ALA A 107 -9.27 -18.11 12.10
C ALA A 107 -9.81 -16.85 12.79
N GLU A 108 -10.63 -16.99 13.83
CA GLU A 108 -11.15 -15.87 14.62
C GLU A 108 -10.03 -15.10 15.34
N LEU A 109 -9.04 -15.80 15.91
CA LEU A 109 -7.84 -15.14 16.44
C LEU A 109 -7.12 -14.34 15.36
N ARG A 110 -6.87 -14.95 14.18
CA ARG A 110 -6.22 -14.24 13.06
C ARG A 110 -7.01 -13.01 12.65
N ALA A 111 -8.34 -13.08 12.61
CA ALA A 111 -9.18 -11.93 12.29
C ALA A 111 -9.01 -10.77 13.29
N GLN A 112 -8.95 -11.07 14.59
CA GLN A 112 -8.67 -10.07 15.63
C GLN A 112 -7.27 -9.47 15.48
N LEU A 113 -6.26 -10.31 15.24
CA LEU A 113 -4.87 -9.88 15.03
C LEU A 113 -4.76 -8.95 13.81
N TYR A 114 -5.33 -9.32 12.67
CA TYR A 114 -5.32 -8.47 11.48
C TYR A 114 -6.06 -7.16 11.70
N LEU A 115 -7.24 -7.19 12.36
CA LEU A 115 -8.00 -5.98 12.64
C LEU A 115 -7.14 -4.96 13.40
N TRP A 116 -6.52 -5.38 14.50
CA TRP A 116 -5.70 -4.50 15.32
C TRP A 116 -4.37 -4.11 14.67
N ALA A 117 -3.77 -5.00 13.87
CA ALA A 117 -2.59 -4.67 13.08
C ALA A 117 -2.90 -3.59 12.04
N ARG A 118 -4.06 -3.69 11.36
CA ARG A 118 -4.55 -2.69 10.39
C ARG A 118 -4.94 -1.37 11.08
N VAL A 119 -5.44 -1.39 12.32
CA VAL A 119 -5.64 -0.17 13.12
C VAL A 119 -4.31 0.57 13.32
N LEU A 120 -3.22 -0.13 13.66
CA LEU A 120 -1.90 0.49 13.77
C LEU A 120 -1.45 1.11 12.44
N VAL A 121 -1.67 0.41 11.32
CA VAL A 121 -1.41 0.95 9.98
C VAL A 121 -2.22 2.23 9.72
N GLY A 122 -3.51 2.21 10.05
CA GLY A 122 -4.40 3.37 9.95
C GLY A 122 -3.93 4.57 10.77
N LEU A 123 -3.45 4.34 12.00
CA LEU A 123 -2.87 5.37 12.87
C LEU A 123 -1.62 5.99 12.25
N MET A 124 -0.71 5.19 11.70
CA MET A 124 0.50 5.68 11.00
C MET A 124 0.13 6.44 9.72
N GLY A 125 -0.86 5.96 8.96
CA GLY A 125 -1.40 6.64 7.79
C GLY A 125 -2.03 8.00 8.13
N ALA A 126 -2.79 8.10 9.23
CA ALA A 126 -3.34 9.35 9.73
C ALA A 126 -2.25 10.30 10.23
N GLY A 127 -1.23 9.76 10.94
CA GLY A 127 -0.05 10.51 11.36
C GLY A 127 0.71 11.10 10.18
N THR A 128 0.81 10.36 9.07
CA THR A 128 1.44 10.83 7.83
C THR A 128 0.79 12.12 7.32
N ALA A 129 -0.55 12.21 7.34
CA ALA A 129 -1.26 13.43 6.93
C ALA A 129 -0.90 14.65 7.77
N VAL A 130 -0.84 14.49 9.10
CA VAL A 130 -0.44 15.57 10.00
C VAL A 130 1.02 15.95 9.79
N VAL A 131 1.92 14.99 9.66
CA VAL A 131 3.36 15.24 9.48
C VAL A 131 3.62 16.00 8.17
N VAL A 132 3.01 15.56 7.06
CA VAL A 132 3.13 16.23 5.76
C VAL A 132 2.56 17.64 5.80
N GLY A 133 1.36 17.80 6.39
CA GLY A 133 0.73 19.10 6.50
C GLY A 133 1.55 20.08 7.36
N ARG A 134 2.08 19.62 8.50
CA ARG A 134 2.94 20.43 9.35
C ARG A 134 4.27 20.77 8.69
N ALA A 135 4.84 19.84 7.92
CA ALA A 135 6.07 20.09 7.15
C ALA A 135 5.88 21.26 6.18
N LEU A 136 4.81 21.24 5.38
CA LEU A 136 4.55 22.34 4.45
C LEU A 136 4.13 23.63 5.17
N ALA A 137 3.40 23.54 6.29
CA ALA A 137 2.97 24.72 7.04
C ALA A 137 4.13 25.59 7.54
N MET A 138 5.32 25.01 7.77
CA MET A 138 6.52 25.75 8.18
C MET A 138 6.96 26.80 7.15
N VAL A 139 6.66 26.59 5.87
CA VAL A 139 7.12 27.46 4.78
C VAL A 139 5.98 28.07 3.96
N GLY A 140 4.90 27.32 3.74
CA GLY A 140 3.72 27.74 2.98
C GLY A 140 2.58 28.31 3.83
N GLY A 141 2.71 28.28 5.16
CA GLY A 141 1.67 28.68 6.12
C GLY A 141 0.60 27.62 6.36
N LEU A 142 -0.21 27.82 7.41
CA LEU A 142 -1.19 26.84 7.87
C LEU A 142 -2.17 26.37 6.77
N PRO A 143 -2.77 27.25 5.94
CA PRO A 143 -3.70 26.81 4.90
C PRO A 143 -3.07 25.85 3.89
N ALA A 144 -1.84 26.13 3.41
CA ALA A 144 -1.11 25.23 2.52
C ALA A 144 -0.83 23.88 3.18
N GLY A 145 -0.45 23.90 4.46
CA GLY A 145 -0.25 22.69 5.25
C GLY A 145 -1.52 21.85 5.39
N ILE A 146 -2.67 22.45 5.69
CA ILE A 146 -3.95 21.72 5.77
C ILE A 146 -4.32 21.11 4.43
N VAL A 147 -4.15 21.83 3.31
CA VAL A 147 -4.41 21.29 1.96
C VAL A 147 -3.49 20.11 1.64
N ALA A 148 -2.19 20.20 1.94
CA ALA A 148 -1.27 19.07 1.76
C ALA A 148 -1.65 17.87 2.64
N GLY A 149 -2.00 18.13 3.90
CA GLY A 149 -2.49 17.11 4.81
C GLY A 149 -3.75 16.40 4.31
N LEU A 150 -4.74 17.16 3.82
CA LEU A 150 -5.95 16.62 3.23
C LEU A 150 -5.67 15.83 1.95
N ALA A 151 -4.75 16.30 1.09
CA ALA A 151 -4.42 15.62 -0.17
C ALA A 151 -3.83 14.22 0.04
N ILE A 152 -3.01 14.02 1.08
CA ILE A 152 -2.52 12.67 1.43
C ILE A 152 -3.51 11.89 2.33
N ALA A 153 -4.32 12.58 3.13
CA ALA A 153 -5.37 11.94 3.92
C ALA A 153 -6.40 11.25 3.00
N LEU A 154 -6.70 11.87 1.86
CA LEU A 154 -7.68 11.41 0.87
C LEU A 154 -7.07 10.70 -0.34
N ALA A 155 -5.74 10.50 -0.39
CA ALA A 155 -5.08 9.81 -1.49
C ALA A 155 -5.65 8.38 -1.66
N PRO A 156 -6.34 8.06 -2.78
CA PRO A 156 -7.22 6.90 -2.86
C PRO A 156 -6.55 5.57 -2.54
N ALA A 157 -5.37 5.31 -3.10
CA ALA A 157 -4.67 4.06 -2.81
C ALA A 157 -4.06 4.01 -1.42
N LEU A 158 -3.61 5.14 -0.87
CA LEU A 158 -3.07 5.15 0.50
C LEU A 158 -4.19 4.87 1.51
N VAL A 159 -5.43 5.30 1.23
CA VAL A 159 -6.62 4.94 2.01
C VAL A 159 -6.87 3.43 1.95
N VAL A 160 -6.96 2.85 0.76
CA VAL A 160 -7.19 1.40 0.57
C VAL A 160 -6.12 0.57 1.28
N HIS A 161 -4.84 0.88 1.03
CA HIS A 161 -3.74 0.11 1.61
C HIS A 161 -3.53 0.36 3.10
N SER A 162 -4.18 1.37 3.70
CA SER A 162 -4.21 1.52 5.16
C SER A 162 -5.07 0.46 5.84
N ALA A 163 -5.92 -0.25 5.08
CA ALA A 163 -6.72 -1.37 5.56
C ALA A 163 -6.03 -2.73 5.36
N PHE A 164 -4.73 -2.77 5.04
CA PHE A 164 -3.94 -3.99 4.99
C PHE A 164 -2.76 -3.92 5.97
N MET A 165 -2.44 -5.03 6.63
CA MET A 165 -1.23 -5.26 7.41
C MET A 165 -0.04 -5.45 6.45
N THR A 166 0.36 -4.35 5.81
CA THR A 166 1.49 -4.29 4.88
C THR A 166 2.46 -3.19 5.31
N VAL A 167 3.73 -3.32 4.89
CA VAL A 167 4.81 -2.42 5.34
C VAL A 167 4.81 -1.05 4.62
N ASP A 168 4.01 -0.89 3.57
CA ASP A 168 4.01 0.29 2.68
C ASP A 168 3.58 1.59 3.36
N VAL A 169 2.47 1.57 4.10
CA VAL A 169 1.98 2.73 4.84
C VAL A 169 2.90 3.09 6.02
N PRO A 170 3.37 2.14 6.85
CA PRO A 170 4.43 2.40 7.84
C PRO A 170 5.69 3.04 7.24
N THR A 171 6.17 2.51 6.10
CA THR A 171 7.32 3.07 5.39
C THR A 171 7.09 4.53 5.00
N THR A 172 5.90 4.83 4.46
CA THR A 172 5.52 6.18 4.04
C THR A 172 5.46 7.16 5.21
N PHE A 173 5.04 6.70 6.39
CA PHE A 173 5.06 7.50 7.61
C PHE A 173 6.48 7.91 8.01
N PHE A 174 7.43 6.97 8.01
CA PHE A 174 8.84 7.28 8.33
C PHE A 174 9.49 8.18 7.27
N VAL A 175 9.15 7.99 5.99
CA VAL A 175 9.56 8.90 4.91
C VAL A 175 9.02 10.32 5.15
N ALA A 176 7.77 10.47 5.54
CA ALA A 176 7.18 11.77 5.86
C ALA A 176 7.86 12.44 7.07
N LEU A 177 8.25 11.67 8.10
CA LEU A 177 9.01 12.19 9.24
C LEU A 177 10.41 12.68 8.83
N ALA A 178 11.11 11.93 7.97
CA ALA A 178 12.39 12.36 7.42
C ALA A 178 12.25 13.65 6.59
N PHE A 179 11.19 13.77 5.77
CA PHE A 179 10.87 15.00 5.05
C PHE A 179 10.54 16.16 5.98
N TYR A 180 9.75 15.93 7.03
CA TYR A 180 9.45 16.96 8.03
C TYR A 180 10.74 17.53 8.64
N GLN A 181 11.69 16.67 9.02
CA GLN A 181 12.98 17.10 9.56
C GLN A 181 13.83 17.83 8.52
N ALA A 182 13.81 17.38 7.25
CA ALA A 182 14.51 18.04 6.15
C ALA A 182 14.00 19.47 5.91
N VAL A 183 12.69 19.71 6.03
CA VAL A 183 12.10 21.05 5.92
C VAL A 183 12.38 21.87 7.17
N ALA A 184 12.23 21.28 8.36
CA ALA A 184 12.46 21.95 9.65
C ALA A 184 13.90 22.44 9.82
N LEU A 185 14.86 21.81 9.13
CA LEU A 185 16.28 22.17 9.21
C LEU A 185 16.55 23.62 8.83
N ALA A 186 15.77 24.19 7.90
CA ALA A 186 15.94 25.55 7.40
C ALA A 186 15.76 26.64 8.48
N THR A 187 14.96 26.36 9.52
CA THR A 187 14.63 27.32 10.57
C THR A 187 14.89 26.75 11.98
N SER A 188 15.59 25.62 12.08
CA SER A 188 15.78 24.94 13.36
C SER A 188 16.76 25.70 14.25
N PRO A 189 16.42 25.96 15.53
CA PRO A 189 17.38 26.49 16.51
C PRO A 189 18.44 25.46 16.90
N ARG A 190 18.23 24.17 16.58
CA ARG A 190 19.17 23.07 16.86
C ARG A 190 19.38 22.23 15.60
N PRO A 191 20.07 22.79 14.58
CA PRO A 191 20.12 22.20 13.24
C PRO A 191 20.77 20.82 13.22
N MET A 192 21.82 20.58 14.02
CA MET A 192 22.44 19.25 14.11
C MET A 192 21.46 18.21 14.65
N ARG A 193 20.77 18.52 15.75
CA ARG A 193 19.74 17.64 16.33
C ARG A 193 18.62 17.35 15.33
N THR A 194 18.17 18.37 14.59
CA THR A 194 17.14 18.20 13.55
C THR A 194 17.61 17.28 12.42
N LEU A 195 18.84 17.45 11.94
CA LEU A 195 19.46 16.58 10.95
C LEU A 195 19.53 15.13 11.43
N LEU A 196 20.05 14.89 12.64
CA LEU A 196 20.22 13.53 13.17
C LEU A 196 18.88 12.82 13.39
N TRP A 197 17.82 13.55 13.77
CA TRP A 197 16.47 12.98 13.77
C TRP A 197 15.97 12.66 12.36
N GLY A 198 16.30 13.48 11.36
CA GLY A 198 15.99 13.17 9.96
C GLY A 198 16.69 11.89 9.49
N ALA A 199 17.95 11.70 9.89
CA ALA A 199 18.71 10.49 9.63
C ALA A 199 18.15 9.25 10.37
N PHE A 200 17.76 9.40 11.63
CA PHE A 200 17.08 8.36 12.40
C PHE A 200 15.82 7.87 11.67
N TRP A 201 14.94 8.78 11.24
CA TRP A 201 13.74 8.41 10.48
C TRP A 201 14.05 7.79 9.12
N ALA A 202 15.14 8.19 8.46
CA ALA A 202 15.61 7.52 7.24
C ALA A 202 16.06 6.08 7.51
N GLY A 203 16.72 5.82 8.63
CA GLY A 203 17.04 4.48 9.11
C GLY A 203 15.79 3.65 9.42
N CYS A 204 14.77 4.24 10.03
CA CYS A 204 13.47 3.57 10.24
C CYS A 204 12.76 3.25 8.91
N ALA A 205 12.83 4.15 7.93
CA ALA A 205 12.29 3.91 6.59
C ALA A 205 13.00 2.73 5.92
N ALA A 206 14.35 2.69 5.96
CA ALA A 206 15.15 1.55 5.50
C ALA A 206 14.79 0.25 6.23
N GLY A 207 14.58 0.34 7.54
CA GLY A 207 14.15 -0.77 8.41
C GLY A 207 12.71 -1.23 8.17
N SER A 208 11.95 -0.52 7.32
CA SER A 208 10.62 -0.94 6.87
C SER A 208 10.67 -1.49 5.44
N LYS A 209 11.30 -0.75 4.53
CA LYS A 209 11.65 -1.19 3.18
C LYS A 209 13.05 -0.70 2.83
N TYR A 210 13.92 -1.61 2.40
CA TYR A 210 15.34 -1.31 2.17
C TYR A 210 15.55 -0.12 1.21
N ASN A 211 14.78 -0.06 0.12
CA ASN A 211 14.87 1.02 -0.86
C ASN A 211 14.39 2.39 -0.33
N ALA A 212 13.58 2.43 0.73
CA ALA A 212 13.09 3.67 1.32
C ALA A 212 14.17 4.39 2.16
N GLY A 213 15.29 3.72 2.48
CA GLY A 213 16.46 4.36 3.08
C GLY A 213 17.03 5.51 2.25
N LEU A 214 16.75 5.52 0.93
CA LEU A 214 17.11 6.60 0.01
C LEU A 214 16.55 7.97 0.44
N VAL A 215 15.52 8.00 1.30
CA VAL A 215 14.98 9.23 1.89
C VAL A 215 16.03 10.04 2.65
N LEU A 216 17.15 9.43 3.08
CA LEU A 216 18.31 10.13 3.68
C LEU A 216 18.83 11.29 2.80
N ILE A 217 18.63 11.21 1.48
CA ILE A 217 18.94 12.31 0.55
C ILE A 217 18.27 13.61 0.98
N ALA A 218 17.03 13.58 1.50
CA ALA A 218 16.29 14.79 1.85
C ALA A 218 16.97 15.62 2.95
N PRO A 219 17.22 15.09 4.16
CA PRO A 219 17.90 15.85 5.21
C PRO A 219 19.35 16.23 4.82
N VAL A 220 20.06 15.38 4.06
CA VAL A 220 21.43 15.70 3.60
C VAL A 220 21.42 16.85 2.59
N VAL A 221 20.58 16.79 1.55
CA VAL A 221 20.47 17.90 0.58
C VAL A 221 20.01 19.18 1.28
N SER A 222 19.03 19.11 2.18
CA SER A 222 18.61 20.28 2.97
C SER A 222 19.75 20.85 3.81
N LEU A 223 20.61 20.02 4.40
CA LEU A 223 21.81 20.46 5.12
C LEU A 223 22.73 21.28 4.22
N TRP A 224 23.02 20.79 3.01
CA TRP A 224 23.89 21.47 2.06
C TRP A 224 23.29 22.76 1.51
N LEU A 225 21.96 22.87 1.46
CA LEU A 225 21.24 24.07 1.01
C LEU A 225 20.98 25.10 2.12
N SER A 226 21.04 24.71 3.39
CA SER A 226 20.64 25.54 4.54
C SER A 226 21.52 26.75 4.78
N GLY A 227 22.79 26.72 4.35
CA GLY A 227 23.76 27.79 4.65
C GLY A 227 24.22 27.83 6.11
N VAL A 228 23.60 27.07 7.02
CA VAL A 228 23.74 27.18 8.48
C VAL A 228 25.12 26.77 8.99
N PHE A 229 25.79 25.87 8.28
CA PHE A 229 27.06 25.29 8.71
C PHE A 229 28.23 25.63 7.78
N SER A 230 29.44 25.68 8.34
CA SER A 230 30.69 25.71 7.58
C SER A 230 30.86 24.45 6.73
N LEU A 231 31.71 24.49 5.70
CA LEU A 231 31.98 23.33 4.83
C LEU A 231 32.44 22.10 5.64
N LYS A 232 33.41 22.28 6.55
CA LYS A 232 33.92 21.21 7.42
C LYS A 232 32.80 20.60 8.27
N THR A 233 31.93 21.44 8.83
CA THR A 233 30.80 20.98 9.64
C THR A 233 29.76 20.26 8.79
N ARG A 234 29.50 20.67 7.54
CA ARG A 234 28.57 19.95 6.63
C ARG A 234 29.05 18.55 6.30
N ILE A 235 30.35 18.38 6.04
CA ILE A 235 30.95 17.06 5.78
C ILE A 235 30.80 16.19 7.02
N GLY A 236 31.23 16.65 8.19
CA GLY A 236 31.10 15.90 9.44
C GLY A 236 29.64 15.58 9.80
N ALA A 237 28.72 16.52 9.58
CA ALA A 237 27.30 16.32 9.80
C ALA A 237 26.68 15.30 8.82
N SER A 238 27.15 15.26 7.57
CA SER A 238 26.73 14.26 6.58
C SER A 238 27.19 12.86 6.98
N VAL A 239 28.44 12.72 7.42
CA VAL A 239 28.97 11.45 7.95
C VAL A 239 28.19 11.01 9.19
N ALA A 240 27.91 11.92 10.12
CA ALA A 240 27.10 11.63 11.30
C ALA A 240 25.67 11.20 10.93
N ALA A 241 25.05 11.85 9.93
CA ALA A 241 23.74 11.48 9.42
C ALA A 241 23.74 10.06 8.80
N ILE A 242 24.74 9.74 7.98
CA ILE A 242 24.90 8.39 7.42
C ILE A 242 25.09 7.37 8.54
N GLY A 243 25.95 7.66 9.52
CA GLY A 243 26.20 6.79 10.67
C GLY A 243 24.93 6.54 11.50
N VAL A 244 24.15 7.58 11.81
CA VAL A 244 22.89 7.44 12.56
C VAL A 244 21.84 6.66 11.77
N ALA A 245 21.69 6.93 10.48
CA ALA A 245 20.76 6.18 9.63
C ALA A 245 21.13 4.69 9.56
N GLY A 246 22.41 4.39 9.35
CA GLY A 246 22.94 3.03 9.33
C GLY A 246 22.78 2.30 10.66
N LEU A 247 23.09 2.96 11.78
CA LEU A 247 22.90 2.40 13.11
C LEU A 247 21.42 2.13 13.40
N THR A 248 20.54 3.06 13.06
CA THR A 248 19.09 2.88 13.26
C THR A 248 18.56 1.74 12.41
N PHE A 249 19.01 1.62 11.15
CA PHE A 249 18.69 0.48 10.31
C PHE A 249 19.15 -0.84 10.95
N ALA A 250 20.41 -0.94 11.37
CA ALA A 250 20.98 -2.14 11.97
C ALA A 250 20.29 -2.55 13.28
N LEU A 251 19.86 -1.58 14.10
CA LEU A 251 19.08 -1.84 15.32
C LEU A 251 17.64 -2.25 15.01
N SER A 252 17.03 -1.66 13.99
CA SER A 252 15.65 -1.94 13.60
C SER A 252 15.49 -3.22 12.77
N CYS A 253 16.59 -3.75 12.24
CA CYS A 253 16.66 -4.95 11.41
C CYS A 253 17.87 -5.80 11.84
N PRO A 254 17.84 -6.38 13.06
CA PRO A 254 19.01 -7.04 13.63
C PRO A 254 19.44 -8.30 12.88
N GLY A 255 18.58 -8.86 12.02
CA GLY A 255 18.95 -9.96 11.11
C GLY A 255 20.21 -9.67 10.28
N VAL A 256 20.52 -8.39 10.00
CA VAL A 256 21.76 -7.99 9.30
C VAL A 256 23.03 -8.47 10.00
N TRP A 257 23.02 -8.59 11.32
CA TRP A 257 24.18 -8.99 12.13
C TRP A 257 23.95 -10.21 13.02
N ALA A 258 22.70 -10.49 13.41
CA ALA A 258 22.33 -11.61 14.28
C ALA A 258 21.92 -12.88 13.51
N ASP A 259 21.45 -12.74 12.26
CA ASP A 259 21.00 -13.84 11.39
C ASP A 259 21.49 -13.60 9.95
N SER A 260 22.77 -13.22 9.86
CA SER A 260 23.35 -12.60 8.67
C SER A 260 23.25 -13.49 7.43
N GLU A 261 23.46 -14.80 7.57
CA GLU A 261 23.40 -15.74 6.45
C GLU A 261 22.00 -15.76 5.81
N ARG A 262 20.96 -15.93 6.65
CA ARG A 262 19.57 -15.94 6.19
C ARG A 262 19.13 -14.57 5.67
N PHE A 263 19.55 -13.50 6.35
CA PHE A 263 19.29 -12.13 5.93
C PHE A 263 19.82 -11.86 4.52
N TRP A 264 21.11 -12.12 4.27
CA TRP A 264 21.71 -11.85 2.97
C TRP A 264 21.14 -12.74 1.87
N SER A 265 20.82 -14.00 2.17
CA SER A 265 20.12 -14.89 1.25
C SER A 265 18.77 -14.32 0.79
N HIS A 266 17.92 -13.92 1.75
CA HIS A 266 16.60 -13.34 1.45
C HIS A 266 16.69 -11.96 0.80
N PHE A 267 17.63 -11.12 1.23
CA PHE A 267 17.87 -9.81 0.64
C PHE A 267 18.27 -9.93 -0.83
N TRP A 268 19.21 -10.82 -1.15
CA TRP A 268 19.63 -11.04 -2.54
C TRP A 268 18.55 -11.71 -3.38
N TYR A 269 17.74 -12.59 -2.78
CA TYR A 269 16.54 -13.12 -3.43
C TYR A 269 15.60 -11.98 -3.84
N GLU A 270 15.27 -11.05 -2.94
CA GLU A 270 14.40 -9.92 -3.25
C GLU A 270 15.00 -8.96 -4.30
N VAL A 271 16.30 -8.67 -4.22
CA VAL A 271 16.97 -7.85 -5.24
C VAL A 271 16.87 -8.49 -6.63
N ARG A 272 17.07 -9.80 -6.74
CA ARG A 272 16.92 -10.54 -8.01
C ARG A 272 15.46 -10.58 -8.45
N HIS A 273 14.55 -10.87 -7.54
CA HIS A 273 13.11 -10.96 -7.78
C HIS A 273 12.53 -9.64 -8.33
N VAL A 274 12.89 -8.50 -7.72
CA VAL A 274 12.47 -7.18 -8.19
C VAL A 274 13.01 -6.85 -9.60
N GLY A 275 14.20 -7.37 -9.94
CA GLY A 275 14.83 -7.20 -11.25
C GLY A 275 14.41 -8.22 -12.32
N GLN A 276 13.88 -9.40 -11.93
CA GLN A 276 13.48 -10.48 -12.85
C GLN A 276 11.97 -10.54 -13.07
N GLY A 277 11.17 -9.85 -12.24
CA GLY A 277 9.71 -9.77 -12.37
C GLY A 277 8.95 -10.58 -11.32
N HIS A 278 7.64 -10.41 -11.24
CA HIS A 278 6.75 -11.11 -10.29
C HIS A 278 5.83 -12.05 -11.05
N GLY A 279 6.39 -13.17 -11.53
CA GLY A 279 5.72 -13.98 -12.55
C GLY A 279 5.43 -13.15 -13.80
N GLU A 280 4.24 -13.35 -14.38
CA GLU A 280 3.82 -12.72 -15.65
C GLU A 280 3.17 -11.33 -15.48
N ILE A 281 2.96 -10.89 -14.23
CA ILE A 281 2.14 -9.70 -13.93
C ILE A 281 2.68 -8.43 -14.59
N PHE A 282 4.00 -8.26 -14.64
CA PHE A 282 4.65 -7.05 -15.18
C PHE A 282 5.39 -7.25 -16.50
N THR A 283 5.42 -8.48 -17.03
CA THR A 283 5.99 -8.78 -18.35
C THR A 283 5.26 -7.97 -19.42
N ASP A 284 5.98 -7.37 -20.38
CA ASP A 284 5.42 -6.57 -21.48
C ASP A 284 4.48 -5.42 -21.06
N THR A 285 4.75 -4.81 -19.90
CA THR A 285 4.01 -3.62 -19.41
C THR A 285 4.65 -2.28 -19.81
N GLY A 286 5.69 -2.32 -20.65
CA GLY A 286 6.40 -1.15 -21.15
C GLY A 286 7.43 -0.60 -20.16
N VAL A 287 7.77 0.67 -20.32
CA VAL A 287 8.82 1.35 -19.54
C VAL A 287 8.36 1.62 -18.11
N GLY A 288 9.10 1.15 -17.10
CA GLY A 288 8.71 1.23 -15.69
C GLY A 288 8.37 2.63 -15.17
N TRP A 289 9.14 3.65 -15.56
CA TRP A 289 8.83 5.05 -15.21
C TRP A 289 7.44 5.50 -15.70
N LEU A 290 7.08 5.15 -16.94
CA LEU A 290 5.77 5.48 -17.51
C LEU A 290 4.67 4.67 -16.85
N TYR A 291 4.92 3.38 -16.54
CA TYR A 291 3.99 2.53 -15.80
C TYR A 291 3.69 3.10 -14.39
N HIS A 292 4.70 3.67 -13.73
CA HIS A 292 4.51 4.35 -12.46
C HIS A 292 3.69 5.65 -12.59
N ILE A 293 3.80 6.40 -13.70
CA ILE A 293 2.92 7.55 -13.97
C ILE A 293 1.49 7.06 -14.21
N HIS A 294 1.33 6.12 -15.13
CA HIS A 294 0.05 5.48 -15.46
C HIS A 294 0.26 3.97 -15.71
N PRO A 295 -0.43 3.10 -14.96
CA PRO A 295 -1.62 3.42 -14.17
C PRO A 295 -1.37 3.81 -12.70
N ASN A 296 -0.19 3.58 -12.14
CA ASN A 296 0.00 3.61 -10.67
C ASN A 296 -0.29 4.96 -10.01
N LEU A 297 0.47 6.01 -10.29
CA LEU A 297 0.30 7.34 -9.66
C LEU A 297 -1.02 8.00 -10.06
N SER A 298 -1.37 7.91 -11.35
CA SER A 298 -2.62 8.48 -11.88
C SER A 298 -3.88 7.87 -11.25
N THR A 299 -3.82 6.62 -10.78
CA THR A 299 -4.93 5.98 -10.04
C THR A 299 -4.78 6.16 -8.54
N GLY A 300 -3.57 5.96 -8.00
CA GLY A 300 -3.32 5.90 -6.56
C GLY A 300 -3.32 7.25 -5.85
N PHE A 301 -2.78 8.30 -6.50
CA PHE A 301 -2.87 9.68 -6.01
C PHE A 301 -3.94 10.48 -6.75
N GLY A 302 -4.29 10.06 -7.98
CA GLY A 302 -5.27 10.71 -8.85
C GLY A 302 -4.60 11.56 -9.93
N ALA A 303 -5.00 11.39 -11.20
CA ALA A 303 -4.39 12.08 -12.33
C ALA A 303 -4.43 13.63 -12.21
N ILE A 304 -5.58 14.17 -11.78
CA ILE A 304 -5.73 15.61 -11.51
C ILE A 304 -4.81 16.04 -10.37
N GLY A 305 -4.68 15.22 -9.32
CA GLY A 305 -3.77 15.46 -8.19
C GLY A 305 -2.29 15.46 -8.61
N LEU A 306 -1.91 14.55 -9.50
CA LEU A 306 -0.55 14.48 -10.04
C LEU A 306 -0.20 15.75 -10.84
N LEU A 307 -1.08 16.17 -11.76
CA LEU A 307 -0.89 17.40 -12.54
C LEU A 307 -0.86 18.64 -11.64
N ALA A 308 -1.80 18.76 -10.70
CA ALA A 308 -1.85 19.84 -9.74
C ALA A 308 -0.58 19.92 -8.87
N SER A 309 -0.05 18.76 -8.46
CA SER A 309 1.20 18.68 -7.72
C SER A 309 2.39 19.20 -8.53
N LEU A 310 2.51 18.80 -9.81
CA LEU A 310 3.55 19.29 -10.71
C LEU A 310 3.46 20.82 -10.89
N VAL A 311 2.26 21.36 -11.07
CA VAL A 311 2.02 22.81 -11.14
C VAL A 311 2.46 23.50 -9.84
N GLY A 312 2.10 22.95 -8.68
CA GLY A 312 2.49 23.49 -7.38
C GLY A 312 4.01 23.54 -7.19
N TRP A 313 4.71 22.47 -7.53
CA TRP A 313 6.18 22.43 -7.49
C TRP A 313 6.83 23.40 -8.49
N ALA A 314 6.34 23.45 -9.72
CA ALA A 314 6.90 24.29 -10.77
C ALA A 314 6.72 25.79 -10.48
N VAL A 315 5.54 26.20 -10.00
CA VAL A 315 5.19 27.63 -9.80
C VAL A 315 5.63 28.14 -8.42
N PHE A 316 5.47 27.34 -7.37
CA PHE A 316 5.68 27.77 -5.98
C PHE A 316 6.85 27.05 -5.30
N GLY A 317 7.12 25.79 -5.63
CA GLY A 317 8.17 24.99 -4.99
C GLY A 317 9.57 25.60 -5.10
N ARG A 318 9.86 26.29 -6.21
CA ARG A 318 11.13 27.02 -6.44
C ARG A 318 11.39 28.14 -5.41
N ARG A 319 10.34 28.66 -4.78
CA ARG A 319 10.43 29.76 -3.78
C ARG A 319 10.91 29.26 -2.43
N TYR A 320 10.64 28.00 -2.10
CA TYR A 320 10.91 27.43 -0.80
C TYR A 320 12.09 26.45 -0.90
N ARG A 321 13.32 26.98 -0.81
CA ARG A 321 14.56 26.18 -0.84
C ARG A 321 14.56 25.04 0.19
N ALA A 322 13.88 25.21 1.33
CA ALA A 322 13.71 24.18 2.36
C ALA A 322 13.01 22.90 1.85
N LEU A 323 12.25 22.97 0.74
CA LEU A 323 11.57 21.83 0.15
C LEU A 323 12.42 21.06 -0.87
N TRP A 324 13.59 21.58 -1.26
CA TRP A 324 14.39 20.97 -2.34
C TRP A 324 14.98 19.62 -1.96
N GLY A 325 15.28 19.40 -0.67
CA GLY A 325 15.68 18.07 -0.19
C GLY A 325 14.59 17.03 -0.39
N VAL A 326 13.33 17.39 -0.10
CA VAL A 326 12.17 16.54 -0.36
C VAL A 326 12.07 16.19 -1.85
N LEU A 327 12.15 17.19 -2.71
CA LEU A 327 12.08 16.99 -4.16
C LEU A 327 13.23 16.11 -4.68
N ALA A 328 14.45 16.31 -4.20
CA ALA A 328 15.62 15.53 -4.59
C ALA A 328 15.47 14.05 -4.20
N ALA A 329 15.06 13.77 -2.95
CA ALA A 329 14.83 12.41 -2.50
C ALA A 329 13.68 11.73 -3.24
N SER A 330 12.57 12.43 -3.49
CA SER A 330 11.44 11.89 -4.26
C SER A 330 11.81 11.62 -5.72
N LEU A 331 12.58 12.49 -6.36
CA LEU A 331 13.07 12.25 -7.72
C LEU A 331 14.02 11.06 -7.76
N ALA A 332 14.97 10.97 -6.83
CA ALA A 332 15.89 9.83 -6.73
C ALA A 332 15.13 8.52 -6.52
N TYR A 333 14.11 8.52 -5.65
CA TYR A 333 13.27 7.35 -5.41
C TYR A 333 12.42 6.96 -6.63
N TYR A 334 11.83 7.94 -7.32
CA TYR A 334 11.09 7.69 -8.57
C TYR A 334 11.99 7.10 -9.66
N LEU A 335 13.22 7.62 -9.79
CA LEU A 335 14.20 7.07 -10.73
C LEU A 335 14.56 5.62 -10.38
N LEU A 336 14.77 5.32 -9.10
CA LEU A 336 15.09 3.97 -8.62
C LEU A 336 13.96 2.97 -8.92
N ILE A 337 12.72 3.28 -8.56
CA ILE A 337 11.60 2.33 -8.75
C ILE A 337 11.28 2.09 -10.22
N GLY A 338 11.54 3.06 -11.11
CA GLY A 338 11.28 2.90 -12.54
C GLY A 338 12.27 1.98 -13.28
N VAL A 339 13.40 1.63 -12.65
CA VAL A 339 14.34 0.61 -13.16
C VAL A 339 13.84 -0.81 -12.87
N ALA A 340 12.99 -1.00 -11.85
CA ALA A 340 12.52 -2.31 -11.45
C ALA A 340 11.53 -2.92 -12.46
N GLU A 341 11.57 -4.25 -12.59
CA GLU A 341 10.54 -5.01 -13.34
C GLU A 341 9.25 -5.15 -12.53
N VAL A 342 9.38 -5.30 -11.20
CA VAL A 342 8.22 -5.32 -10.30
C VAL A 342 7.71 -3.90 -10.06
N ARG A 343 6.45 -3.64 -10.45
CA ARG A 343 5.89 -2.28 -10.56
C ARG A 343 4.55 -2.12 -9.84
N PHE A 344 4.39 -2.73 -8.68
CA PHE A 344 3.16 -2.59 -7.89
C PHE A 344 2.85 -1.13 -7.55
N LEU A 345 1.56 -0.80 -7.46
CA LEU A 345 1.11 0.55 -7.14
C LEU A 345 1.67 1.03 -5.81
N ARG A 346 1.72 0.12 -4.81
CA ARG A 346 2.19 0.42 -3.45
C ARG A 346 3.64 0.91 -3.38
N TYR A 347 4.46 0.61 -4.40
CA TYR A 347 5.84 1.13 -4.48
C TYR A 347 5.88 2.64 -4.67
N THR A 348 4.78 3.28 -5.06
CA THR A 348 4.74 4.74 -5.27
C THR A 348 4.46 5.53 -4.00
N PHE A 349 4.08 4.90 -2.88
CA PHE A 349 3.65 5.61 -1.67
C PHE A 349 4.71 6.52 -1.04
N PRO A 350 6.02 6.19 -1.03
CA PRO A 350 7.05 7.12 -0.59
C PRO A 350 7.10 8.44 -1.37
N LEU A 351 6.48 8.51 -2.56
CA LEU A 351 6.33 9.76 -3.34
C LEU A 351 5.12 10.60 -2.90
N PHE A 352 4.12 10.00 -2.25
CA PHE A 352 2.86 10.67 -1.90
C PHE A 352 3.04 11.89 -0.98
N PRO A 353 3.95 11.87 0.02
CA PRO A 353 4.24 13.06 0.81
C PRO A 353 4.65 14.28 -0.05
N ALA A 354 5.56 14.10 -1.00
CA ALA A 354 6.00 15.18 -1.88
C ALA A 354 4.90 15.60 -2.87
N LEU A 355 4.11 14.65 -3.36
CA LEU A 355 2.97 14.94 -4.23
C LEU A 355 1.92 15.80 -3.52
N ALA A 356 1.59 15.44 -2.28
CA ALA A 356 0.67 16.17 -1.43
C ALA A 356 1.18 17.58 -1.06
N MET A 357 2.49 17.72 -0.79
CA MET A 357 3.09 19.05 -0.62
C MET A 357 2.94 19.90 -1.88
N GLY A 358 3.10 19.31 -3.08
CA GLY A 358 2.84 19.99 -4.35
C GLY A 358 1.41 20.51 -4.47
N VAL A 359 0.40 19.72 -4.08
CA VAL A 359 -0.99 20.18 -4.07
C VAL A 359 -1.19 21.31 -3.05
N GLY A 360 -0.63 21.18 -1.84
CA GLY A 360 -0.72 22.23 -0.81
C GLY A 360 -0.05 23.54 -1.21
N LEU A 361 1.02 23.49 -2.01
CA LEU A 361 1.72 24.67 -2.52
C LEU A 361 0.82 25.56 -3.40
N LEU A 362 -0.22 25.02 -4.03
CA LEU A 362 -1.22 25.82 -4.76
C LEU A 362 -1.99 26.79 -3.85
N TRP A 363 -1.99 26.53 -2.54
CA TRP A 363 -2.62 27.36 -1.52
C TRP A 363 -1.60 28.20 -0.72
N ALA A 364 -0.30 28.07 -1.01
CA ALA A 364 0.73 28.87 -0.35
C ALA A 364 0.52 30.36 -0.64
N SER A 365 0.73 31.22 0.37
CA SER A 365 0.53 32.65 0.19
C SER A 365 1.53 33.20 -0.84
N ARG A 366 1.04 34.04 -1.75
CA ARG A 366 1.91 34.81 -2.62
C ARG A 366 2.49 35.94 -1.76
N SER A 367 3.74 35.83 -1.32
CA SER A 367 4.47 37.07 -0.98
C SER A 367 4.56 37.91 -2.27
N ALA A 368 4.47 39.23 -2.13
CA ALA A 368 4.31 40.19 -3.22
C ALA A 368 5.53 40.27 -4.18
N ASP A 369 6.60 39.51 -3.94
CA ASP A 369 7.96 39.88 -4.36
C ASP A 369 8.48 39.21 -5.64
N SER A 370 7.67 38.45 -6.38
CA SER A 370 8.11 37.82 -7.63
C SER A 370 7.59 38.56 -8.86
N ARG A 371 8.42 38.83 -9.88
CA ARG A 371 7.96 39.45 -11.16
C ARG A 371 6.78 38.72 -11.81
N LEU A 372 6.58 37.42 -11.55
CA LEU A 372 5.40 36.66 -11.97
C LEU A 372 4.09 37.05 -11.24
N SER A 373 4.16 37.58 -10.01
CA SER A 373 2.96 38.04 -9.27
C SER A 373 2.32 39.28 -9.90
N ARG A 374 3.10 40.07 -10.66
CA ARG A 374 2.62 41.25 -11.39
C ARG A 374 1.90 40.89 -12.70
N LEU A 375 2.19 39.73 -13.29
CA LEU A 375 1.56 39.26 -14.54
C LEU A 375 0.30 38.42 -14.30
N SER A 376 0.15 37.86 -13.09
CA SER A 376 -0.96 36.98 -12.77
C SER A 376 -1.94 37.69 -11.83
N GLY A 377 -2.97 38.34 -12.39
CA GLY A 377 -4.02 39.02 -11.62
C GLY A 377 -4.75 38.11 -10.62
N THR A 378 -5.62 38.70 -9.78
CA THR A 378 -6.40 38.03 -8.71
C THR A 378 -7.05 36.70 -9.15
N TRP A 379 -7.52 36.64 -10.40
CA TRP A 379 -8.12 35.47 -11.04
C TRP A 379 -7.21 34.23 -11.08
N SER A 380 -5.90 34.41 -11.27
CA SER A 380 -4.92 33.31 -11.30
C SER A 380 -4.74 32.63 -9.93
N GLY A 381 -4.85 33.39 -8.84
CA GLY A 381 -4.74 32.86 -7.48
C GLY A 381 -5.98 32.07 -7.06
N MET A 382 -7.16 32.50 -7.52
CA MET A 382 -8.41 31.77 -7.35
C MET A 382 -8.36 30.44 -8.13
N LEU A 383 -7.86 30.43 -9.37
CA LEU A 383 -7.75 29.21 -10.18
C LEU A 383 -6.90 28.12 -9.50
N PHE A 384 -5.76 28.46 -8.90
CA PHE A 384 -4.94 27.47 -8.19
C PHE A 384 -5.65 26.88 -6.96
N LYS A 385 -6.40 27.70 -6.22
CA LYS A 385 -7.20 27.23 -5.08
C LYS A 385 -8.38 26.35 -5.54
N LEU A 386 -9.04 26.71 -6.63
CA LEU A 386 -10.09 25.89 -7.25
C LEU A 386 -9.53 24.56 -7.75
N LEU A 387 -8.33 24.56 -8.34
CA LEU A 387 -7.65 23.33 -8.73
C LEU A 387 -7.33 22.44 -7.52
N ALA A 388 -6.80 23.01 -6.43
CA ALA A 388 -6.58 22.26 -5.19
C ALA A 388 -7.88 21.69 -4.62
N LEU A 389 -8.97 22.47 -4.62
CA LEU A 389 -10.28 22.00 -4.18
C LEU A 389 -10.82 20.87 -5.08
N ALA A 390 -10.69 21.00 -6.40
CA ALA A 390 -11.07 19.96 -7.35
C ALA A 390 -10.28 18.66 -7.12
N VAL A 391 -8.99 18.75 -6.79
CA VAL A 391 -8.16 17.59 -6.40
C VAL A 391 -8.73 16.94 -5.15
N LEU A 392 -9.00 17.70 -4.09
CA LEU A 392 -9.52 17.16 -2.83
C LEU A 392 -10.90 16.51 -3.02
N LEU A 393 -11.79 17.12 -3.81
CA LEU A 393 -13.10 16.54 -4.14
C LEU A 393 -12.96 15.26 -4.96
N TRP A 394 -12.07 15.25 -5.95
CA TRP A 394 -11.80 14.05 -6.76
C TRP A 394 -11.20 12.90 -5.92
N GLN A 395 -10.24 13.22 -5.05
CA GLN A 395 -9.62 12.26 -4.15
C GLN A 395 -10.64 11.72 -3.13
N LEU A 396 -11.49 12.58 -2.55
CA LEU A 396 -12.58 12.15 -1.69
C LEU A 396 -13.52 11.19 -2.43
N LEU A 397 -14.00 11.56 -3.62
CA LEU A 397 -14.87 10.71 -4.44
C LEU A 397 -14.22 9.35 -4.75
N SER A 398 -12.95 9.36 -5.14
CA SER A 398 -12.20 8.16 -5.50
C SER A 398 -11.92 7.26 -4.29
N ALA A 399 -11.46 7.84 -3.18
CA ALA A 399 -11.20 7.12 -1.95
C ALA A 399 -12.49 6.52 -1.37
N THR A 400 -13.59 7.28 -1.37
CA THR A 400 -14.90 6.78 -0.95
C THR A 400 -15.38 5.65 -1.87
N SER A 401 -15.25 5.80 -3.19
CA SER A 401 -15.64 4.74 -4.13
C SER A 401 -14.86 3.45 -3.89
N LEU A 402 -13.55 3.51 -3.69
CA LEU A 402 -12.73 2.32 -3.40
C LEU A 402 -13.00 1.74 -2.02
N ALA A 403 -13.19 2.58 -0.99
CA ALA A 403 -13.56 2.12 0.35
C ALA A 403 -14.93 1.43 0.36
N LEU A 404 -15.86 1.84 -0.51
CA LEU A 404 -17.14 1.16 -0.67
C LEU A 404 -17.01 -0.24 -1.28
N CYS A 405 -16.04 -0.50 -2.16
CA CYS A 405 -15.72 -1.86 -2.59
C CYS A 405 -15.34 -2.74 -1.38
N MET A 406 -14.60 -2.17 -0.43
CA MET A 406 -14.18 -2.90 0.78
C MET A 406 -15.32 -3.15 1.79
N ARG A 407 -16.43 -2.41 1.68
CA ARG A 407 -17.61 -2.55 2.56
C ARG A 407 -18.70 -3.43 1.98
N ARG A 408 -18.75 -3.56 0.66
CA ARG A 408 -19.72 -4.40 -0.05
C ARG A 408 -19.26 -5.86 0.00
N PRO A 409 -20.19 -6.83 -0.15
CA PRO A 409 -19.82 -8.23 -0.30
C PRO A 409 -18.80 -8.42 -1.42
N ASP A 410 -17.68 -9.09 -1.14
CA ASP A 410 -16.63 -9.31 -2.13
C ASP A 410 -17.13 -10.20 -3.28
N ALA A 411 -16.63 -10.04 -4.50
CA ALA A 411 -17.06 -10.86 -5.63
C ALA A 411 -16.81 -12.37 -5.40
N ARG A 412 -15.75 -12.71 -4.64
CA ARG A 412 -15.46 -14.09 -4.20
C ARG A 412 -16.55 -14.62 -3.28
N ASP A 413 -16.95 -13.82 -2.28
CA ASP A 413 -18.03 -14.18 -1.35
C ASP A 413 -19.37 -14.30 -2.07
N GLN A 414 -19.66 -13.38 -3.00
CA GLN A 414 -20.86 -13.42 -3.83
C GLN A 414 -20.93 -14.70 -4.66
N ALA A 415 -19.81 -15.10 -5.29
CA ALA A 415 -19.72 -16.32 -6.07
C ALA A 415 -19.90 -17.57 -5.19
N ALA A 416 -19.28 -17.60 -4.00
CA ALA A 416 -19.45 -18.70 -3.05
C ALA A 416 -20.89 -18.80 -2.51
N ALA A 417 -21.50 -17.66 -2.18
CA ALA A 417 -22.89 -17.59 -1.72
C ALA A 417 -23.88 -18.02 -2.82
N TRP A 418 -23.65 -17.60 -4.06
CA TRP A 418 -24.40 -18.08 -5.21
C TRP A 418 -24.26 -19.59 -5.38
N ALA A 419 -23.04 -20.12 -5.36
CA ALA A 419 -22.80 -21.55 -5.51
C ALA A 419 -23.56 -22.34 -4.43
N ARG A 420 -23.52 -21.89 -3.18
CA ARG A 420 -24.26 -22.52 -2.07
C ARG A 420 -25.77 -22.51 -2.25
N ARG A 421 -26.32 -21.49 -2.89
CA ARG A 421 -27.77 -21.35 -3.10
C ARG A 421 -28.27 -22.12 -4.30
N GLU A 422 -27.54 -22.09 -5.41
CA GLU A 422 -28.01 -22.62 -6.70
C GLU A 422 -27.46 -24.00 -7.05
N LEU A 423 -26.26 -24.37 -6.57
CA LEU A 423 -25.60 -25.61 -6.97
C LEU A 423 -25.92 -26.76 -6.00
N PRO A 424 -26.35 -27.92 -6.50
CA PRO A 424 -26.51 -29.12 -5.68
C PRO A 424 -25.20 -29.54 -5.00
N LYS A 425 -25.32 -30.23 -3.85
CA LYS A 425 -24.17 -30.91 -3.23
C LYS A 425 -23.58 -31.94 -4.21
N GLY A 426 -22.26 -32.05 -4.24
CA GLY A 426 -21.55 -32.96 -5.13
C GLY A 426 -21.27 -32.42 -6.54
N THR A 427 -21.77 -31.23 -6.88
CA THR A 427 -21.47 -30.55 -8.16
C THR A 427 -19.97 -30.50 -8.40
N ARG A 428 -19.54 -30.83 -9.63
CA ARG A 428 -18.13 -30.78 -10.05
C ARG A 428 -17.75 -29.37 -10.50
N ILE A 429 -16.83 -28.73 -9.78
CA ILE A 429 -16.40 -27.34 -10.02
C ILE A 429 -14.90 -27.34 -10.30
N GLY A 430 -14.49 -26.84 -11.46
CA GLY A 430 -13.09 -26.76 -11.86
C GLY A 430 -12.47 -25.37 -11.70
N PHE A 431 -11.15 -25.34 -11.49
CA PHE A 431 -10.34 -24.13 -11.39
C PHE A 431 -9.11 -24.22 -12.31
N PRO A 432 -8.77 -23.18 -13.07
CA PRO A 432 -7.65 -23.21 -14.00
C PRO A 432 -6.28 -23.18 -13.30
N THR A 433 -6.18 -22.62 -12.10
CA THR A 433 -4.96 -22.61 -11.28
C THR A 433 -5.17 -23.32 -9.95
N VAL A 434 -4.11 -23.45 -9.15
CA VAL A 434 -4.25 -23.91 -7.76
C VAL A 434 -5.03 -22.86 -6.97
N PRO A 435 -6.15 -23.21 -6.31
CA PRO A 435 -6.94 -22.25 -5.55
C PRO A 435 -6.09 -21.39 -4.61
N TRP A 436 -6.31 -20.08 -4.61
CA TRP A 436 -5.69 -19.15 -3.68
C TRP A 436 -6.69 -18.06 -3.24
N PHE A 437 -6.21 -16.88 -2.83
CA PHE A 437 -6.98 -15.83 -2.17
C PHE A 437 -7.97 -15.19 -3.15
N TYR A 438 -7.70 -15.30 -4.45
CA TYR A 438 -8.56 -14.84 -5.53
C TYR A 438 -9.69 -15.84 -5.87
N THR A 439 -9.65 -17.06 -5.34
CA THR A 439 -10.65 -18.10 -5.57
C THR A 439 -11.83 -17.90 -4.61
N PRO A 440 -13.09 -18.06 -5.05
CA PRO A 440 -14.24 -18.09 -4.14
C PRO A 440 -14.03 -19.11 -3.02
N PRO A 441 -14.36 -18.78 -1.76
CA PRO A 441 -14.14 -19.67 -0.62
C PRO A 441 -15.17 -20.82 -0.59
N LEU A 442 -15.01 -21.77 -1.52
CA LEU A 442 -15.80 -23.01 -1.54
C LEU A 442 -15.26 -24.04 -0.52
N PHE A 443 -14.08 -23.77 0.03
CA PHE A 443 -13.47 -24.42 1.18
C PHE A 443 -12.64 -23.36 1.97
N PRO A 444 -12.47 -23.50 3.30
CA PRO A 444 -11.90 -22.43 4.11
C PRO A 444 -10.40 -22.14 3.93
N GLU A 445 -9.62 -23.12 3.49
CA GLU A 445 -8.14 -23.08 3.47
C GLU A 445 -7.54 -22.44 2.20
N THR A 446 -8.33 -21.71 1.42
CA THR A 446 -7.88 -21.07 0.16
C THR A 446 -6.67 -20.15 0.32
N GLY A 447 -6.39 -19.62 1.51
CA GLY A 447 -5.23 -18.74 1.76
C GLY A 447 -4.02 -19.40 2.43
N GLU A 448 -4.00 -20.72 2.63
CA GLU A 448 -2.82 -21.42 3.16
C GLU A 448 -1.60 -21.19 2.24
N LEU A 449 -0.37 -21.11 2.77
CA LEU A 449 0.82 -20.74 1.97
C LEU A 449 1.25 -21.84 1.00
N ARG A 450 1.24 -23.08 1.47
CA ARG A 450 1.70 -24.23 0.69
C ARG A 450 0.60 -24.68 -0.26
N TRP A 451 0.90 -24.65 -1.56
CA TRP A 451 -0.06 -25.01 -2.60
C TRP A 451 -0.52 -26.46 -2.49
N GLN A 452 0.35 -27.37 -2.01
CA GLN A 452 -0.01 -28.78 -1.78
C GLN A 452 -1.07 -28.92 -0.68
N ASP A 453 -0.98 -28.11 0.36
CA ASP A 453 -1.97 -28.10 1.45
C ASP A 453 -3.32 -27.58 0.98
N ARG A 454 -3.32 -26.53 0.14
CA ARG A 454 -4.55 -26.03 -0.50
C ARG A 454 -5.21 -27.06 -1.40
N LEU A 455 -4.43 -27.81 -2.20
CA LEU A 455 -4.97 -28.87 -3.04
C LEU A 455 -5.55 -30.02 -2.23
N ARG A 456 -4.85 -30.46 -1.17
CA ARG A 456 -5.37 -31.48 -0.25
C ARG A 456 -6.68 -31.04 0.40
N ALA A 457 -6.73 -29.80 0.89
CA ALA A 457 -7.94 -29.23 1.47
C ALA A 457 -9.10 -29.18 0.45
N ALA A 458 -8.84 -28.69 -0.76
CA ALA A 458 -9.82 -28.64 -1.83
C ALA A 458 -10.38 -30.04 -2.19
N GLN A 459 -9.52 -31.06 -2.25
CA GLN A 459 -9.92 -32.45 -2.50
C GLN A 459 -10.72 -33.07 -1.35
N SER A 460 -10.46 -32.62 -0.10
CA SER A 460 -11.19 -33.06 1.09
C SER A 460 -12.53 -32.34 1.31
N ALA A 461 -12.83 -31.31 0.50
CA ALA A 461 -14.07 -30.54 0.61
C ALA A 461 -15.29 -31.44 0.41
N THR A 462 -16.24 -31.39 1.34
CA THR A 462 -17.38 -32.33 1.37
C THR A 462 -18.61 -31.85 0.60
N ARG A 463 -18.74 -30.54 0.37
CA ARG A 463 -19.92 -29.97 -0.28
C ARG A 463 -19.90 -30.10 -1.79
N TYR A 464 -18.75 -29.88 -2.42
CA TYR A 464 -18.56 -29.92 -3.88
C TYR A 464 -17.38 -30.79 -4.22
N ARG A 465 -17.37 -31.35 -5.44
CA ARG A 465 -16.19 -32.03 -5.97
C ARG A 465 -15.32 -31.00 -6.70
N LEU A 466 -14.33 -30.47 -5.99
CA LEU A 466 -13.43 -29.45 -6.51
C LEU A 466 -12.34 -30.11 -7.37
N ILE A 467 -12.24 -29.69 -8.63
CA ILE A 467 -11.33 -30.26 -9.64
C ILE A 467 -10.26 -29.22 -9.98
N PRO A 468 -9.11 -29.21 -9.29
CA PRO A 468 -8.01 -28.36 -9.66
C PRO A 468 -7.44 -28.84 -11.01
N LEU A 469 -7.41 -27.95 -12.01
CA LEU A 469 -6.82 -28.21 -13.33
C LEU A 469 -5.36 -27.73 -13.37
N ALA A 470 -4.68 -27.85 -12.22
CA ALA A 470 -3.30 -27.45 -11.97
C ALA A 470 -2.68 -28.31 -10.86
N PRO A 471 -1.34 -28.55 -10.86
CA PRO A 471 -0.36 -28.16 -11.89
C PRO A 471 -0.29 -29.14 -13.08
N PRO A 472 0.14 -28.71 -14.30
CA PRO A 472 0.44 -27.33 -14.68
C PRO A 472 -0.84 -26.47 -14.74
N GLU A 473 -0.74 -25.17 -14.49
CA GLU A 473 -1.88 -24.25 -14.59
C GLU A 473 -2.40 -24.17 -16.03
N TRP A 474 -3.69 -23.88 -16.21
CA TRP A 474 -4.35 -23.76 -17.51
C TRP A 474 -4.25 -25.04 -18.37
N ASN A 475 -4.32 -26.21 -17.74
CA ASN A 475 -4.19 -27.50 -18.42
C ASN A 475 -5.43 -27.85 -19.28
N ALA A 476 -5.33 -27.60 -20.59
CA ALA A 476 -6.38 -27.87 -21.57
C ALA A 476 -6.70 -29.38 -21.71
N GLU A 477 -5.69 -30.25 -21.61
CA GLU A 477 -5.87 -31.70 -21.69
C GLU A 477 -6.72 -32.19 -20.50
N ALA A 478 -6.33 -31.81 -19.29
CA ALA A 478 -7.08 -32.12 -18.08
C ALA A 478 -8.53 -31.59 -18.14
N LEU A 479 -8.74 -30.39 -18.68
CA LEU A 479 -10.07 -29.83 -18.88
C LEU A 479 -10.91 -30.69 -19.85
N SER A 480 -10.31 -31.10 -20.97
CA SER A 480 -10.99 -31.89 -22.00
C SER A 480 -11.43 -33.28 -21.52
N VAL A 481 -10.68 -33.86 -20.57
CA VAL A 481 -10.97 -35.18 -19.98
C VAL A 481 -11.98 -35.08 -18.84
N THR A 482 -11.79 -34.12 -17.93
CA THR A 482 -12.59 -34.05 -16.69
C THR A 482 -13.96 -33.41 -16.89
N LEU A 483 -14.05 -32.41 -17.79
CA LEU A 483 -15.25 -31.62 -18.10
C LEU A 483 -16.13 -31.37 -16.85
N PRO A 484 -15.63 -30.61 -15.85
CA PRO A 484 -16.41 -30.23 -14.69
C PRO A 484 -17.69 -29.51 -15.14
N GLU A 485 -18.75 -29.63 -14.34
CA GLU A 485 -20.05 -29.02 -14.66
C GLU A 485 -19.97 -27.49 -14.66
N TYR A 486 -19.12 -26.93 -13.78
CA TYR A 486 -18.84 -25.51 -13.72
C TYR A 486 -17.34 -25.25 -13.71
N LEU A 487 -16.93 -24.13 -14.32
CA LEU A 487 -15.59 -23.57 -14.18
C LEU A 487 -15.70 -22.20 -13.52
N ILE A 488 -14.80 -21.93 -12.58
CA ILE A 488 -14.67 -20.63 -11.95
C ILE A 488 -13.32 -20.04 -12.31
N ILE A 489 -13.32 -18.84 -12.89
CA ILE A 489 -12.12 -18.14 -13.33
C ILE A 489 -12.16 -16.73 -12.74
N SER A 490 -11.13 -16.37 -11.97
CA SER A 490 -10.93 -15.02 -11.47
C SER A 490 -10.18 -14.17 -12.48
N GLU A 491 -10.52 -12.88 -12.57
CA GLU A 491 -9.74 -11.89 -13.32
C GLU A 491 -8.28 -11.85 -12.84
N PHE A 492 -8.05 -12.13 -11.56
CA PHE A 492 -6.71 -12.21 -10.99
C PHE A 492 -5.85 -13.30 -11.64
N GLU A 493 -6.47 -14.40 -12.08
CA GLU A 493 -5.81 -15.51 -12.76
C GLU A 493 -5.63 -15.22 -14.25
N GLU A 494 -6.68 -14.73 -14.92
CA GLU A 494 -6.69 -14.66 -16.38
C GLU A 494 -6.08 -13.39 -16.98
N ARG A 495 -6.13 -12.24 -16.27
CA ARG A 495 -5.84 -10.93 -16.90
C ARG A 495 -4.46 -10.87 -17.52
N ASP A 496 -3.45 -11.33 -16.79
CA ASP A 496 -2.06 -11.15 -17.20
C ASP A 496 -1.65 -12.25 -18.23
N VAL A 497 -2.10 -13.50 -18.06
CA VAL A 497 -1.88 -14.57 -19.05
C VAL A 497 -2.62 -14.31 -20.38
N GLN A 498 -3.81 -13.68 -20.31
CA GLN A 498 -4.58 -13.26 -21.47
C GLN A 498 -3.87 -12.15 -22.24
N ARG A 499 -3.38 -11.13 -21.51
CA ARG A 499 -2.64 -10.00 -22.09
C ARG A 499 -1.39 -10.45 -22.84
N LEU A 500 -0.70 -11.47 -22.33
CA LEU A 500 0.50 -12.05 -22.95
C LEU A 500 0.18 -13.05 -24.08
N GLY A 501 -1.08 -13.43 -24.27
CA GLY A 501 -1.47 -14.38 -25.32
C GLY A 501 -0.88 -15.78 -25.10
N ARG A 502 -0.76 -16.23 -23.84
CA ARG A 502 -0.11 -17.49 -23.48
C ARG A 502 -0.81 -18.69 -24.15
N ALA A 503 -0.05 -19.59 -24.77
CA ALA A 503 -0.59 -20.64 -25.65
C ALA A 503 -1.48 -21.67 -24.91
N ASP A 504 -1.10 -22.07 -23.71
CA ASP A 504 -1.88 -22.93 -22.81
C ASP A 504 -3.21 -22.28 -22.37
N TYR A 505 -3.19 -20.99 -22.01
CA TYR A 505 -4.40 -20.20 -21.72
C TYR A 505 -5.31 -20.16 -22.95
N GLN A 506 -4.77 -19.89 -24.15
CA GLN A 506 -5.56 -19.88 -25.38
C GLN A 506 -6.18 -21.26 -25.66
N ALA A 507 -5.41 -22.35 -25.53
CA ALA A 507 -5.91 -23.71 -25.69
C ALA A 507 -7.01 -24.05 -24.66
N PHE A 508 -6.82 -23.66 -23.40
CA PHE A 508 -7.82 -23.82 -22.35
C PHE A 508 -9.10 -23.06 -22.68
N MET A 509 -8.98 -21.78 -23.06
CA MET A 509 -10.13 -20.93 -23.38
C MET A 509 -10.84 -21.32 -24.67
N GLN A 510 -10.17 -21.95 -25.65
CA GLN A 510 -10.83 -22.55 -26.81
C GLN A 510 -11.84 -23.63 -26.39
N ILE A 511 -11.47 -24.47 -25.43
CA ILE A 511 -12.39 -25.49 -24.88
C ILE A 511 -13.52 -24.80 -24.12
N VAL A 512 -13.23 -23.80 -23.28
CA VAL A 512 -14.25 -23.04 -22.54
C VAL A 512 -15.26 -22.40 -23.50
N ASN A 513 -14.80 -21.70 -24.53
CA ASN A 513 -15.66 -21.01 -25.49
C ASN A 513 -16.52 -21.98 -26.32
N THR A 514 -16.02 -23.19 -26.57
CA THR A 514 -16.73 -24.21 -27.36
C THR A 514 -17.72 -25.01 -26.51
N ARG A 515 -17.31 -25.44 -25.31
CA ARG A 515 -18.03 -26.42 -24.49
C ARG A 515 -18.79 -25.81 -23.32
N TYR A 516 -18.48 -24.57 -22.95
CA TYR A 516 -19.12 -23.90 -21.83
C TYR A 516 -19.89 -22.65 -22.31
N ALA A 517 -20.80 -22.17 -21.46
CA ALA A 517 -21.46 -20.88 -21.58
C ALA A 517 -21.16 -20.05 -20.33
N LEU A 518 -20.94 -18.75 -20.49
CA LEU A 518 -20.82 -17.85 -19.34
C LEU A 518 -22.17 -17.77 -18.63
N GLU A 519 -22.24 -18.33 -17.43
CA GLU A 519 -23.46 -18.41 -16.63
C GLU A 519 -23.64 -17.14 -15.80
N ARG A 520 -22.59 -16.71 -15.09
CA ARG A 520 -22.61 -15.49 -14.26
C ARG A 520 -21.26 -14.81 -14.18
N THR A 521 -21.29 -13.51 -13.92
CA THR A 521 -20.11 -12.71 -13.55
C THR A 521 -20.41 -11.96 -12.27
N PHE A 522 -19.57 -12.15 -11.25
CA PHE A 522 -19.60 -11.40 -10.00
C PHE A 522 -18.53 -10.32 -10.04
N THR A 523 -18.89 -9.10 -9.64
CA THR A 523 -17.97 -7.96 -9.64
C THR A 523 -18.11 -7.16 -8.36
N ASN A 524 -17.02 -6.51 -7.97
CA ASN A 524 -17.01 -5.56 -6.87
C ASN A 524 -16.44 -4.21 -7.34
N GLU A 525 -17.07 -3.61 -8.33
CA GLU A 525 -16.54 -2.43 -9.01
C GLU A 525 -16.67 -1.15 -8.16
N PRO A 526 -15.78 -0.15 -8.36
CA PRO A 526 -15.92 1.16 -7.73
C PRO A 526 -17.27 1.79 -8.10
N PRO A 527 -18.22 1.94 -7.17
CA PRO A 527 -19.61 2.30 -7.50
C PRO A 527 -19.79 3.70 -8.07
N LEU A 528 -18.89 4.63 -7.77
CA LEU A 528 -19.00 6.03 -8.21
C LEU A 528 -18.17 6.32 -9.46
N LEU A 529 -17.19 5.45 -9.77
CA LEU A 529 -16.21 5.68 -10.84
C LEU A 529 -16.23 4.60 -11.94
N GLY A 530 -16.89 3.46 -11.68
CA GLY A 530 -16.86 2.28 -12.54
C GLY A 530 -15.50 1.58 -12.57
N ARG A 531 -15.46 0.39 -13.18
CA ARG A 531 -14.19 -0.29 -13.50
C ARG A 531 -13.47 0.44 -14.64
N LYS A 532 -12.14 0.52 -14.54
CA LYS A 532 -11.26 0.96 -15.64
C LYS A 532 -10.39 -0.22 -16.08
N PRO A 533 -10.17 -0.44 -17.40
CA PRO A 533 -9.24 -1.46 -17.87
C PRO A 533 -7.82 -1.27 -17.33
N SER A 534 -7.42 -0.02 -17.09
CA SER A 534 -6.13 0.36 -16.54
C SER A 534 -6.05 0.23 -15.01
N LEU A 535 -6.92 -0.56 -14.36
CA LEU A 535 -6.92 -0.69 -12.91
C LEU A 535 -5.61 -1.39 -12.46
N PRO A 536 -4.78 -0.74 -11.62
CA PRO A 536 -3.55 -1.35 -11.10
C PRO A 536 -3.81 -2.70 -10.44
N HIS A 537 -2.87 -3.62 -10.57
CA HIS A 537 -2.96 -4.97 -10.03
C HIS A 537 -3.33 -5.00 -8.53
N ASP A 538 -2.74 -4.12 -7.71
CA ASP A 538 -3.06 -3.99 -6.27
C ASP A 538 -4.53 -3.69 -5.97
N LEU A 539 -5.25 -3.03 -6.88
CA LEU A 539 -6.68 -2.73 -6.68
C LEU A 539 -7.59 -3.90 -7.06
N LEU A 540 -7.07 -4.94 -7.72
CA LEU A 540 -7.82 -6.18 -7.94
C LEU A 540 -8.09 -6.93 -6.64
N TYR A 541 -7.31 -6.71 -5.58
CA TYR A 541 -7.56 -7.34 -4.29
C TYR A 541 -8.97 -7.03 -3.80
N ILE A 542 -9.38 -5.75 -3.86
CA ILE A 542 -10.66 -5.26 -3.35
C ILE A 542 -11.75 -5.13 -4.42
N CYS A 543 -11.36 -5.09 -5.70
CA CYS A 543 -12.28 -5.01 -6.85
C CYS A 543 -12.21 -6.25 -7.78
N PRO A 544 -12.17 -7.49 -7.27
CA PRO A 544 -12.03 -8.65 -8.15
C PRO A 544 -13.26 -8.83 -9.04
N GLN A 545 -13.06 -9.52 -10.16
CA GLN A 545 -14.13 -10.11 -10.96
C GLN A 545 -13.98 -11.62 -10.96
N VAL A 546 -15.10 -12.33 -10.79
CA VAL A 546 -15.17 -13.79 -10.83
C VAL A 546 -16.19 -14.20 -11.88
N LYS A 547 -15.76 -14.98 -12.87
CA LYS A 547 -16.61 -15.53 -13.92
C LYS A 547 -16.91 -16.98 -13.63
N VAL A 548 -18.17 -17.36 -13.79
CA VAL A 548 -18.64 -18.74 -13.68
C VAL A 548 -19.14 -19.18 -15.04
N TYR A 549 -18.55 -20.25 -15.55
CA TYR A 549 -18.95 -20.90 -16.79
C TYR A 549 -19.64 -22.22 -16.48
N ARG A 550 -20.69 -22.54 -17.22
CA ARG A 550 -21.45 -23.78 -17.11
C ARG A 550 -21.25 -24.64 -18.35
N LEU A 551 -21.01 -25.93 -18.16
CA LEU A 551 -20.89 -26.89 -19.26
C LEU A 551 -22.21 -26.91 -20.04
N ARG A 552 -22.13 -26.78 -21.37
CA ARG A 552 -23.31 -26.89 -22.24
C ARG A 552 -23.87 -28.30 -22.15
N ALA A 553 -25.20 -28.41 -22.17
CA ALA A 553 -25.84 -29.71 -22.34
C ALA A 553 -25.32 -30.34 -23.66
N PRO A 554 -25.06 -31.65 -23.67
CA PRO A 554 -24.52 -32.36 -24.83
C PRO A 554 -25.37 -32.20 -26.08
#